data_AF-A0A359LYX4-F1
#
_entry.id   AF-A0A359LYX4-F1
#
_cell.length_a   1.000
_cell.length_b   1.000
_cell.length_c   1.000
_cell.angle_alpha   90.00
_cell.angle_beta   90.00
_cell.angle_gamma   90.00
#
_symmetry.space_group_name_H-M   'P 1'
#
loop_
_entity.id
_entity.type
_entity.pdbx_description
1 polymer ?
#
loop_
_entity_poly.entity_id
_entity_poly.type
_entity_poly.pdbx_seq_one_letter_code
_entity_poly.pdbx_strand_id
1 'polypeptide(L)'
;PDARLENTITARMTLSGEIRRLKPRVVILPYWEARHPDHFRAAEIGYEACFLAGIYKLDETLDPHRPFKVIYSSIYAPVQPTFVVDISSQFDKRMDALLAYESQYGEQEQGAGLFPKQTEIRERLAA
;
A
#
# COMPACT_ATOMS: atom_id res chain seq x y z
N PRO A 1 -13.35 -5.78 1.72
CA PRO A 1 -13.75 -5.61 3.13
C PRO A 1 -12.55 -5.91 4.02
N ASP A 2 -12.42 -5.23 5.16
CA ASP A 2 -11.28 -5.42 6.07
C ASP A 2 -11.21 -6.88 6.56
N ALA A 3 -9.99 -7.42 6.63
CA ALA A 3 -9.65 -8.81 6.95
C ALA A 3 -10.33 -9.89 6.07
N ARG A 4 -10.93 -9.50 4.94
CA ARG A 4 -11.66 -10.38 4.02
C ARG A 4 -11.36 -10.01 2.57
N LEU A 5 -10.13 -9.60 2.29
CA LEU A 5 -9.72 -9.25 0.94
C LEU A 5 -9.46 -10.51 0.13
N GLU A 6 -10.24 -10.72 -0.93
CA GLU A 6 -10.12 -11.85 -1.84
C GLU A 6 -9.77 -11.38 -3.26
N ASN A 7 -8.93 -12.14 -3.94
CA ASN A 7 -8.54 -11.86 -5.32
C ASN A 7 -9.64 -12.30 -6.32
N THR A 8 -10.75 -11.56 -6.30
CA THR A 8 -11.89 -11.77 -7.20
C THR A 8 -11.71 -10.98 -8.50
N ILE A 9 -12.40 -11.39 -9.57
CA ILE A 9 -12.45 -10.58 -10.80
C ILE A 9 -13.04 -9.20 -10.55
N THR A 10 -14.09 -9.10 -9.71
CA THR A 10 -14.71 -7.83 -9.35
C THR A 10 -13.71 -6.88 -8.69
N ALA A 11 -12.93 -7.34 -7.72
CA ALA A 11 -11.91 -6.52 -7.07
C ALA A 11 -10.85 -6.01 -8.06
N ARG A 12 -10.37 -6.90 -8.95
CA ARG A 12 -9.39 -6.53 -9.98
C ARG A 12 -9.95 -5.54 -11.00
N MET A 13 -11.20 -5.71 -11.42
CA MET A 13 -11.87 -4.80 -12.37
C MET A 13 -12.13 -3.42 -11.75
N THR A 14 -12.56 -3.36 -10.49
CA THR A 14 -12.71 -2.09 -9.77
C THR A 14 -11.39 -1.32 -9.75
N LEU A 15 -10.29 -1.98 -9.38
CA LEU A 15 -8.99 -1.32 -9.32
C LEU A 15 -8.44 -0.98 -10.72
N SER A 16 -8.70 -1.83 -11.73
CA SER A 16 -8.38 -1.54 -13.13
C SER A 16 -9.06 -0.27 -13.62
N GLY A 17 -10.34 -0.06 -13.28
CA GLY A 17 -11.07 1.18 -13.59
C GLY A 17 -10.42 2.42 -12.99
N GLU A 18 -10.03 2.35 -11.70
CA GLU A 18 -9.30 3.45 -11.04
C GLU A 18 -7.94 3.73 -11.67
N ILE A 19 -7.21 2.69 -12.08
CA ILE A 19 -5.93 2.84 -12.80
C ILE A 19 -6.15 3.54 -14.15
N ARG A 20 -7.19 3.19 -14.90
CA ARG A 20 -7.53 3.88 -16.17
C ARG A 20 -7.95 5.32 -15.95
N ARG A 21 -8.70 5.60 -14.88
CA ARG A 21 -9.15 6.95 -14.52
C ARG A 21 -7.99 7.86 -14.10
N LEU A 22 -7.09 7.36 -13.24
CA LEU A 22 -5.98 8.13 -12.68
C LEU A 22 -4.75 8.18 -13.59
N LYS A 23 -4.65 7.25 -14.56
CA LYS A 23 -3.51 7.07 -15.46
C LYS A 23 -2.14 7.14 -14.74
N PRO A 24 -1.91 6.40 -13.64
CA PRO A 24 -0.70 6.53 -12.85
C PRO A 24 0.53 6.02 -13.62
N ARG A 25 1.63 6.78 -13.58
CA ARG A 25 2.91 6.31 -14.15
C ARG A 25 3.50 5.16 -13.32
N VAL A 26 3.36 5.22 -12.00
CA VAL A 26 3.89 4.23 -11.05
C VAL A 26 2.78 3.77 -10.12
N VAL A 27 2.68 2.47 -9.88
CA VAL A 27 1.82 1.87 -8.86
C VAL A 27 2.70 1.27 -7.77
N ILE A 28 2.43 1.61 -6.51
CA ILE A 28 3.14 1.11 -5.33
C ILE A 28 2.23 0.13 -4.61
N LEU A 29 2.67 -1.10 -4.43
CA LEU A 29 1.92 -2.18 -3.78
C LEU A 29 2.63 -2.64 -2.50
N PRO A 30 1.90 -3.22 -1.53
CA PRO A 30 2.54 -3.92 -0.41
C PRO A 30 3.42 -5.06 -0.93
N TYR A 31 4.58 -5.29 -0.33
CA TYR A 31 5.37 -6.49 -0.62
C TYR A 31 4.58 -7.75 -0.28
N TRP A 32 4.65 -8.78 -1.15
CA TRP A 32 3.79 -9.96 -1.08
C TRP A 32 4.08 -10.87 0.11
N GLU A 33 5.31 -10.85 0.65
CA GLU A 33 5.59 -11.49 1.94
C GLU A 33 5.16 -10.54 3.06
N ALA A 34 4.05 -10.83 3.70
CA ALA A 34 3.51 -10.01 4.77
C ALA A 34 2.84 -10.87 5.85
N ARG A 35 2.92 -10.40 7.10
CA ARG A 35 2.22 -11.04 8.24
C ARG A 35 0.71 -10.94 8.14
N HIS A 36 0.19 -9.89 7.49
CA HIS A 36 -1.23 -9.62 7.39
C HIS A 36 -1.77 -10.09 6.03
N PRO A 37 -2.79 -10.96 5.97
CA PRO A 37 -3.27 -11.52 4.72
C PRO A 37 -3.69 -10.48 3.67
N ASP A 38 -4.39 -9.44 4.10
CA ASP A 38 -4.82 -8.37 3.20
C ASP A 38 -3.66 -7.68 2.45
N HIS A 39 -2.46 -7.63 3.01
CA HIS A 39 -1.32 -7.01 2.34
C HIS A 39 -0.91 -7.81 1.10
N PHE A 40 -0.76 -9.14 1.24
CA PHE A 40 -0.39 -9.97 0.10
C PHE A 40 -1.53 -10.05 -0.92
N ARG A 41 -2.79 -10.09 -0.46
CA ARG A 41 -3.96 -10.06 -1.35
C ARG A 41 -4.08 -8.76 -2.12
N ALA A 42 -3.81 -7.62 -1.49
CA ALA A 42 -3.76 -6.32 -2.15
C ALA A 42 -2.65 -6.26 -3.20
N ALA A 43 -1.50 -6.89 -2.93
CA ALA A 43 -0.40 -6.98 -3.88
C ALA A 43 -0.79 -7.79 -5.14
N GLU A 44 -1.41 -8.96 -4.96
CA GLU A 44 -1.92 -9.79 -6.06
C GLU A 44 -2.96 -9.03 -6.90
N ILE A 45 -4.01 -8.51 -6.25
CA ILE A 45 -5.08 -7.76 -6.91
C ILE A 45 -4.53 -6.55 -7.67
N GLY A 46 -3.62 -5.79 -7.04
CA GLY A 46 -3.00 -4.61 -7.61
C GLY A 46 -2.18 -4.89 -8.86
N TYR A 47 -1.35 -5.94 -8.82
CA TYR A 47 -0.54 -6.34 -9.96
C TYR A 47 -1.43 -6.78 -11.14
N GLU A 48 -2.42 -7.62 -10.87
CA GLU A 48 -3.32 -8.11 -11.91
C GLU A 48 -4.19 -6.99 -12.48
N ALA A 49 -4.67 -6.06 -11.65
CA ALA A 49 -5.41 -4.88 -12.10
C ALA A 49 -4.56 -3.99 -13.02
N CYS A 50 -3.26 -3.82 -12.75
CA CYS A 50 -2.36 -3.09 -13.66
C CYS A 50 -2.27 -3.75 -15.04
N PHE A 51 -2.34 -5.09 -15.11
CA PHE A 51 -2.36 -5.81 -16.37
C PHE A 51 -3.68 -5.60 -17.12
N LEU A 52 -4.82 -5.76 -16.43
CA LEU A 52 -6.16 -5.60 -16.99
C LEU A 52 -6.44 -4.16 -17.45
N ALA A 53 -5.91 -3.17 -16.74
CA ALA A 53 -6.06 -1.75 -17.10
C ALA A 53 -5.50 -1.43 -18.48
N GLY A 54 -4.48 -2.18 -18.94
CA GLY A 54 -3.90 -2.04 -20.27
C GLY A 54 -4.64 -2.79 -21.39
N ILE A 55 -5.72 -3.53 -21.10
CA ILE A 55 -6.44 -4.34 -22.11
C ILE A 55 -7.61 -3.53 -22.67
N TYR A 56 -7.46 -3.01 -23.89
CA TYR A 56 -8.49 -2.22 -24.56
C TYR A 56 -9.91 -2.84 -24.50
N LYS A 57 -10.05 -4.15 -24.72
CA LYS A 57 -11.35 -4.85 -24.82
C LYS A 57 -12.12 -5.03 -23.50
N LEU A 58 -11.57 -4.65 -22.35
CA LEU A 58 -12.21 -4.91 -21.04
C LEU A 58 -13.14 -3.80 -20.55
N ASP A 59 -13.04 -2.61 -21.12
CA ASP A 59 -13.86 -1.46 -20.74
C ASP A 59 -13.82 -0.47 -21.90
N GLU A 60 -15.01 -0.13 -22.40
CA GLU A 60 -15.22 0.77 -23.56
C GLU A 60 -15.41 2.23 -23.13
N THR A 61 -15.57 2.49 -21.83
CA THR A 61 -15.85 3.83 -21.28
C THR A 61 -14.57 4.60 -20.94
N LEU A 62 -13.49 3.90 -20.61
CA LEU A 62 -12.20 4.49 -20.26
C LEU A 62 -11.08 3.92 -21.13
N ASP A 63 -10.23 4.81 -21.65
CA ASP A 63 -9.03 4.44 -22.40
C ASP A 63 -8.17 3.44 -21.59
N PRO A 64 -7.59 2.42 -22.25
CA PRO A 64 -6.64 1.55 -21.58
C PRO A 64 -5.42 2.34 -21.12
N HIS A 65 -4.94 2.01 -19.92
CA HIS A 65 -3.73 2.57 -19.36
C HIS A 65 -2.91 1.47 -18.69
N ARG A 66 -1.66 1.30 -19.14
CA ARG A 66 -0.70 0.41 -18.49
C ARG A 66 0.31 1.26 -17.72
N PRO A 67 0.38 1.15 -16.39
CA PRO A 67 1.41 1.82 -15.61
C PRO A 67 2.81 1.47 -16.14
N PHE A 68 3.71 2.45 -16.13
CA PHE A 68 5.09 2.25 -16.57
C PHE A 68 5.88 1.35 -15.60
N LYS A 69 5.60 1.46 -14.30
CA LYS A 69 6.27 0.66 -13.28
C LYS A 69 5.31 0.24 -12.18
N VAL A 70 5.44 -1.00 -11.75
CA VAL A 70 4.92 -1.49 -10.47
C VAL A 70 6.13 -1.66 -9.55
N ILE A 71 6.05 -1.11 -8.34
CA ILE A 71 7.06 -1.29 -7.29
C ILE A 71 6.38 -1.76 -6.01
N TYR A 72 7.16 -2.40 -5.14
CA TYR A 72 6.67 -2.97 -3.90
C TYR A 72 7.36 -2.32 -2.71
N SER A 73 6.58 -1.89 -1.72
CA SER A 73 7.11 -1.39 -0.45
C SER A 73 6.95 -2.47 0.63
N SER A 74 8.06 -2.90 1.23
CA SER A 74 8.03 -3.76 2.41
C SER A 74 7.82 -2.91 3.67
N ILE A 75 6.98 -3.39 4.57
CA ILE A 75 6.76 -2.81 5.91
C ILE A 75 7.31 -3.74 7.00
N TYR A 76 7.30 -5.06 6.76
CA TYR A 76 7.59 -6.08 7.79
C TYR A 76 8.55 -7.18 7.32
N ALA A 77 8.67 -7.42 6.02
CA ALA A 77 9.49 -8.52 5.53
C ALA A 77 10.98 -8.15 5.61
N PRO A 78 11.84 -9.02 6.16
CA PRO A 78 13.29 -8.87 6.09
C PRO A 78 13.77 -9.19 4.66
N VAL A 79 13.43 -8.31 3.72
CA VAL A 79 13.80 -8.42 2.31
C VAL A 79 14.90 -7.42 1.99
N GLN A 80 15.89 -7.84 1.20
CA GLN A 80 16.88 -6.93 0.66
C GLN A 80 16.21 -6.05 -0.42
N PRO A 81 16.17 -4.72 -0.25
CA PRO A 81 15.57 -3.84 -1.24
C PRO A 81 16.38 -3.85 -2.54
N THR A 82 15.69 -3.83 -3.68
CA THR A 82 16.33 -3.69 -5.00
C THR A 82 16.80 -2.25 -5.27
N PHE A 83 16.19 -1.28 -4.61
CA PHE A 83 16.60 0.11 -4.56
C PHE A 83 16.00 0.77 -3.30
N VAL A 84 16.56 1.91 -2.91
CA VAL A 84 16.03 2.75 -1.84
C VAL A 84 15.76 4.15 -2.35
N VAL A 85 14.86 4.86 -1.68
CA VAL A 85 14.60 6.28 -1.94
C VAL A 85 14.96 7.03 -0.67
N ASP A 86 15.87 7.98 -0.77
CA ASP A 86 16.20 8.87 0.34
C ASP A 86 14.99 9.77 0.64
N ILE A 87 14.52 9.71 1.89
CA ILE A 87 13.41 10.50 2.40
C ILE A 87 13.84 11.42 3.55
N SER A 88 15.14 11.67 3.75
CA SER A 88 15.63 12.47 4.88
C SER A 88 14.94 13.82 4.97
N SER A 89 14.71 14.51 3.85
CA SER A 89 13.99 15.80 3.82
C SER A 89 12.47 15.71 4.01
N GLN A 90 11.88 14.51 3.93
CA GLN A 90 10.44 14.25 4.07
C GLN A 90 10.12 13.49 5.35
N PHE A 91 11.13 13.14 6.15
CA PHE A 91 10.98 12.24 7.27
C PHE A 91 9.99 12.78 8.31
N ASP A 92 10.11 14.06 8.67
CA ASP A 92 9.18 14.71 9.61
C ASP A 92 7.74 14.67 9.09
N LYS A 93 7.52 14.98 7.81
CA LYS A 93 6.19 14.91 7.18
C LYS A 93 5.64 13.48 7.15
N ARG A 94 6.49 12.48 6.95
CA ARG A 94 6.10 11.06 7.05
C ARG A 94 5.66 10.73 8.48
N MET A 95 6.35 11.25 9.48
CA MET A 95 5.99 11.05 10.88
C MET A 95 4.68 11.74 11.24
N ASP A 96 4.44 12.96 10.77
CA ASP A 96 3.16 13.66 10.95
C ASP A 96 2.00 12.86 10.32
N ALA A 97 2.20 12.31 9.12
CA ALA A 97 1.21 11.47 8.46
C ALA A 97 0.93 10.16 9.22
N LEU A 98 1.96 9.54 9.81
CA LEU A 98 1.80 8.35 10.65
C LEU A 98 1.01 8.67 11.93
N LEU A 99 1.37 9.76 12.60
CA LEU A 99 0.78 10.13 13.90
C LEU A 99 -0.62 10.74 13.77
N ALA A 100 -1.05 11.14 12.57
CA ALA A 100 -2.43 11.54 12.30
C ALA A 100 -3.45 10.39 12.51
N TYR A 101 -3.03 9.13 12.54
CA TYR A 101 -3.87 7.99 12.90
C TYR A 101 -3.98 7.87 14.44
N GLU A 102 -4.62 8.84 15.07
CA GLU A 102 -4.73 8.96 16.54
C GLU A 102 -5.33 7.71 17.21
N SER A 103 -6.30 7.06 16.57
CA SER A 103 -6.90 5.82 17.09
C SER A 103 -6.00 4.59 17.00
N GLN A 104 -4.85 4.71 16.35
CA GLN A 104 -3.84 3.64 16.25
C GLN A 104 -2.60 3.98 17.08
N TYR A 105 -2.14 5.23 17.05
CA TYR A 105 -0.85 5.63 17.64
C TYR A 105 -0.94 6.72 18.72
N GLY A 106 -2.13 7.23 19.00
CA GLY A 106 -2.37 8.19 20.08
C GLY A 106 -2.40 7.53 21.46
N GLU A 107 -2.57 8.34 22.50
CA GLU A 107 -2.72 7.82 23.86
C GLU A 107 -4.13 7.25 24.06
N GLN A 108 -4.28 5.93 24.00
CA GLN A 108 -5.53 5.23 24.30
C GLN A 108 -5.32 4.14 25.35
N GLU A 109 -6.26 4.02 26.29
CA GLU A 109 -6.31 2.91 27.25
C GLU A 109 -6.76 1.60 26.57
N GLN A 110 -7.65 1.70 25.58
CA GLN A 110 -8.13 0.55 24.79
C GLN A 110 -7.17 0.28 23.62
N GLY A 111 -6.69 -0.96 23.49
CA GLY A 111 -5.78 -1.34 22.40
C GLY A 111 -4.30 -1.03 22.66
N ALA A 112 -3.92 -0.62 23.87
CA ALA A 112 -2.55 -0.28 24.26
C ALA A 112 -1.50 -1.41 24.03
N GLY A 113 -1.93 -2.66 23.83
CA GLY A 113 -1.06 -3.79 23.47
C GLY A 113 -1.00 -4.12 21.98
N LEU A 114 -1.80 -3.47 21.14
CA LEU A 114 -1.89 -3.75 19.69
C LEU A 114 -0.97 -2.85 18.86
N PHE A 115 -0.73 -1.62 19.32
CA PHE A 115 0.05 -0.61 18.60
C PHE A 115 1.11 0.02 19.51
N PRO A 116 2.31 0.32 18.97
CA PRO A 116 3.35 1.01 19.73
C PRO A 116 2.92 2.46 19.99
N LYS A 117 3.25 2.97 21.18
CA LYS A 117 2.96 4.36 21.56
C LYS A 117 3.85 5.32 20.77
N GLN A 118 3.39 6.56 20.59
CA GLN A 118 4.17 7.61 19.93
C GLN A 118 5.58 7.78 20.53
N THR A 119 5.71 7.69 21.86
CA THR A 119 7.01 7.75 22.56
C THR A 119 7.92 6.62 22.14
N GLU A 120 7.42 5.38 22.15
CA GLU A 120 8.14 4.18 21.73
C GLU A 120 8.56 4.26 20.25
N ILE A 121 7.69 4.77 19.37
CA ILE A 121 8.01 4.97 17.95
C ILE A 121 9.19 5.94 17.81
N ARG A 122 9.19 7.05 18.54
CA ARG A 122 10.29 8.03 18.50
C ARG A 122 11.59 7.46 19.06
N GLU A 123 11.53 6.72 20.15
CA GLU A 123 12.72 6.06 20.75
C GLU A 123 13.36 5.06 19.79
N ARG A 124 12.56 4.23 19.12
CA ARG A 124 13.05 3.25 18.13
C ARG A 124 13.70 3.89 16.90
N LEU A 125 13.35 5.14 16.58
CA LEU A 125 13.90 5.87 15.43
C LEU A 125 15.14 6.71 15.79
N ALA A 126 15.39 6.96 17.07
CA ALA A 126 16.54 7.70 17.57
C ALA A 126 17.77 6.81 17.86
N ALA A 127 17.60 5.50 17.85
CA ALA A 127 18.64 4.47 18.01
C ALA A 127 19.23 4.04 16.67
#